data_AF-A0AB36E2S6-F1
#
_entry.id   AF-A0AB36E2S6-F1
#
_cell.length_a   1.000
_cell.length_b   1.000
_cell.length_c   1.000
_cell.angle_alpha   90.00
_cell.angle_beta   90.00
_cell.angle_gamma   90.00
#
_symmetry.space_group_name_H-M   'P 1'
#
loop_
_entity.id
_entity.type
_entity.pdbx_description
1 polymer ?
#
loop_
_entity_poly.entity_id
_entity_poly.type
_entity_poly.pdbx_seq_one_letter_code
_entity_poly.pdbx_strand_id
1 'polypeptide(L)'
;MNSVKIWREKNGWTQETLAELAGLSTRTIHRVERGDRVGLETWAALAAVFQVSIATLQQPPIENEVRSMITPEIKIALKKVRQIRDFYIQLSIYFVINLLLFLINLIMTPDYWWVIWVVIGWGIGILIKAFRIWVIPIWLDDEWERKKVEQQLNKRL
;
A
#
# COMPACT_ATOMS: atom_id res chain seq x y z
N MET A 1 3.52 -18.34 -2.17
CA MET A 1 3.46 -19.07 -0.88
C MET A 1 2.07 -19.69 -0.80
N ASN A 2 1.95 -21.02 -0.62
CA ASN A 2 0.63 -21.64 -0.48
C ASN A 2 0.12 -21.49 0.96
N SER A 3 -1.20 -21.34 1.13
CA SER A 3 -1.91 -21.26 2.41
C SER A 3 -1.60 -22.45 3.32
N VAL A 4 -1.54 -23.67 2.79
CA VAL A 4 -1.25 -24.91 3.53
C VAL A 4 0.11 -24.84 4.23
N LYS A 5 1.13 -24.30 3.55
CA LYS A 5 2.47 -24.13 4.12
C LYS A 5 2.45 -23.18 5.32
N ILE A 6 1.67 -22.11 5.24
CA ILE A 6 1.54 -21.11 6.32
C ILE A 6 0.80 -21.70 7.52
N TRP A 7 -0.29 -22.42 7.29
CA TRP A 7 -1.02 -23.10 8.36
C TRP A 7 -0.16 -24.15 9.06
N ARG A 8 0.67 -24.89 8.31
CA ARG A 8 1.66 -25.82 8.88
C ARG A 8 2.69 -25.11 9.76
N GLU A 9 3.29 -24.03 9.26
CA GLU A 9 4.30 -23.25 10.00
C GLU A 9 3.71 -22.58 11.25
N LYS A 10 2.47 -22.08 11.18
CA LYS A 10 1.76 -21.49 12.31
C LYS A 10 1.53 -22.49 13.46
N ASN A 11 1.32 -23.76 13.13
CA ASN A 11 1.18 -24.83 14.11
C ASN A 11 2.52 -25.47 14.51
N GLY A 12 3.65 -25.00 13.97
CA GLY A 12 4.98 -25.54 14.27
C GLY A 12 5.23 -26.95 13.73
N TRP A 13 4.51 -27.37 12.69
CA TRP A 13 4.59 -28.74 12.16
C TRP A 13 5.61 -28.88 11.04
N THR A 14 6.26 -30.04 10.94
CA THR A 14 7.05 -30.40 9.74
C THR A 14 6.14 -31.00 8.66
N GLN A 15 6.65 -31.17 7.43
CA GLN A 15 5.87 -31.78 6.35
C GLN A 15 5.50 -33.23 6.70
N GLU A 16 6.38 -33.92 7.43
CA GLU A 16 6.20 -35.27 7.96
C GLU A 16 5.08 -35.30 9.00
N THR A 17 5.10 -34.39 9.99
CA THR A 17 4.05 -34.31 11.01
C THR A 17 2.68 -34.02 10.39
N LEU A 18 2.60 -33.11 9.42
CA LEU A 18 1.34 -32.82 8.74
C LEU A 18 0.85 -34.02 7.90
N ALA A 19 1.77 -34.74 7.25
CA ALA A 19 1.44 -35.93 6.48
C ALA A 19 0.85 -37.03 7.38
N GLU A 20 1.45 -37.25 8.55
CA GLU A 20 0.99 -38.19 9.56
C GLU A 20 -0.41 -37.81 10.07
N LEU A 21 -0.63 -36.56 10.48
CA LEU A 21 -1.91 -36.09 10.98
C LEU A 21 -3.05 -36.18 9.95
N ALA A 22 -2.73 -35.91 8.67
CA ALA A 22 -3.72 -35.94 7.59
C ALA A 22 -3.93 -37.33 6.99
N GLY A 23 -3.15 -38.34 7.39
CA GLY A 23 -3.15 -39.67 6.76
C GLY A 23 -2.70 -39.63 5.29
N LEU A 24 -1.81 -38.70 4.94
CA LEU A 24 -1.32 -38.47 3.58
C LEU A 24 0.18 -38.78 3.47
N SER A 25 0.69 -38.91 2.24
CA SER A 25 2.14 -39.01 2.02
C SER A 25 2.82 -37.63 2.09
N THR A 26 4.07 -37.58 2.56
CA THR A 26 4.91 -36.36 2.54
C THR A 26 5.06 -35.78 1.14
N ARG A 27 5.11 -36.65 0.12
CA ARG A 27 5.11 -36.26 -1.29
C ARG A 27 3.82 -35.55 -1.70
N THR A 28 2.67 -35.97 -1.16
CA THR A 28 1.38 -35.30 -1.39
C THR A 28 1.38 -33.91 -0.77
N ILE A 29 1.85 -33.78 0.48
CA ILE A 29 1.99 -32.48 1.16
C ILE A 29 2.89 -31.54 0.37
N HIS A 30 4.06 -32.03 -0.07
CA HIS A 30 4.99 -31.24 -0.88
C HIS A 30 4.36 -30.75 -2.20
N ARG A 31 3.61 -31.62 -2.90
CA ARG A 31 2.88 -31.26 -4.12
C ARG A 31 1.83 -30.19 -3.86
N VAL A 32 1.06 -30.32 -2.77
CA VAL A 32 0.10 -29.30 -2.34
C VAL A 32 0.82 -27.99 -2.07
N GLU A 33 1.87 -27.97 -1.26
CA GLU A 33 2.60 -26.73 -0.93
C GLU A 33 3.23 -26.04 -2.16
N ARG A 34 3.59 -26.82 -3.19
CA ARG A 34 4.08 -26.30 -4.49
C ARG A 34 2.98 -25.74 -5.39
N GLY A 35 1.72 -26.03 -5.09
CA GLY A 35 0.55 -25.57 -5.85
C GLY A 35 0.07 -26.53 -6.93
N ASP A 36 0.49 -27.80 -6.90
CA ASP A 36 -0.03 -28.82 -7.81
C ASP A 36 -1.52 -29.08 -7.54
N ARG A 37 -2.28 -29.46 -8.57
CA ARG A 37 -3.68 -29.88 -8.40
C ARG A 37 -3.75 -31.19 -7.61
N VAL A 38 -4.60 -31.22 -6.59
CA VAL A 38 -4.92 -32.42 -5.79
C VAL A 38 -6.44 -32.62 -5.69
N GLY A 39 -6.87 -33.83 -5.35
CA GLY A 39 -8.29 -34.18 -5.22
C GLY A 39 -8.96 -33.53 -4.01
N LEU A 40 -10.30 -33.53 -4.01
CA LEU A 40 -11.12 -32.99 -2.92
C LEU A 40 -10.90 -33.74 -1.61
N GLU A 41 -10.60 -35.04 -1.65
CA GLU A 41 -10.28 -35.85 -0.47
C GLU A 41 -9.02 -35.35 0.24
N THR A 42 -7.98 -34.99 -0.52
CA THR A 42 -6.74 -34.41 0.03
C THR A 42 -7.02 -33.07 0.69
N TRP A 43 -7.85 -32.23 0.05
CA TRP A 43 -8.29 -30.97 0.66
C TRP A 43 -9.14 -31.17 1.91
N ALA A 44 -10.03 -32.16 1.92
CA ALA A 44 -10.87 -32.50 3.06
C ALA A 44 -10.05 -33.02 4.24
N ALA A 45 -9.05 -33.87 3.99
CA ALA A 45 -8.13 -34.36 5.01
C ALA A 45 -7.34 -33.21 5.66
N LEU A 46 -6.79 -32.29 4.85
CA LEU A 46 -6.08 -31.12 5.36
C LEU A 46 -7.03 -30.16 6.12
N ALA A 47 -8.23 -29.91 5.59
CA ALA A 47 -9.25 -29.08 6.24
C ALA A 47 -9.65 -29.64 7.62
N ALA A 48 -9.79 -30.96 7.73
CA ALA A 48 -10.09 -31.64 8.99
C ALA A 48 -8.96 -31.46 10.02
N VAL A 49 -7.70 -31.64 9.62
CA VAL A 49 -6.54 -31.48 10.52
C VAL A 49 -6.38 -30.04 10.99
N PHE A 50 -6.56 -29.07 10.09
CA PHE A 50 -6.44 -27.65 10.43
C PHE A 50 -7.69 -27.06 11.07
N GLN A 51 -8.80 -27.83 11.15
CA GLN A 51 -10.11 -27.38 11.64
C GLN A 51 -10.62 -26.11 10.94
N VAL A 52 -10.39 -26.01 9.63
CA VAL A 52 -10.84 -24.87 8.80
C VAL A 52 -11.59 -25.38 7.58
N SER A 53 -12.36 -24.50 6.93
CA SER A 53 -13.04 -24.87 5.69
C SER A 53 -12.03 -25.08 4.55
N ILE A 54 -12.40 -25.93 3.57
CA ILE A 54 -11.62 -26.12 2.33
C ILE A 54 -11.44 -24.78 1.60
N ALA A 55 -12.45 -23.90 1.63
CA ALA A 55 -12.37 -22.57 1.02
C ALA A 55 -11.24 -21.73 1.62
N THR A 56 -11.05 -21.79 2.94
CA THR A 56 -9.96 -21.09 3.65
C THR A 56 -8.58 -21.60 3.22
N LEU A 57 -8.44 -22.90 2.96
CA LEU A 57 -7.19 -23.50 2.47
C LEU A 57 -6.97 -23.27 0.98
N GLN A 58 -8.00 -23.09 0.16
CA GLN A 58 -7.82 -22.81 -1.27
C GLN A 58 -7.59 -21.34 -1.57
N GLN A 59 -7.88 -20.45 -0.61
CA GLN A 59 -7.62 -19.02 -0.74
C GLN A 59 -6.12 -18.74 -0.63
N PRO A 60 -5.54 -17.97 -1.57
CA PRO A 60 -4.19 -17.44 -1.43
C PRO A 60 -4.06 -16.67 -0.10
N PRO A 61 -3.03 -16.94 0.70
CA PRO A 61 -2.95 -16.52 2.08
C PRO A 61 -2.77 -15.00 2.21
N ILE A 62 -3.61 -14.37 3.04
CA ILE A 62 -3.57 -12.99 3.57
C ILE A 62 -3.62 -11.87 2.53
N GLU A 63 -3.01 -12.03 1.35
CA GLU A 63 -3.05 -11.04 0.28
C GLU A 63 -4.48 -10.75 -0.17
N ASN A 64 -5.41 -11.71 -0.14
CA ASN A 64 -6.79 -11.46 -0.58
C ASN A 64 -7.69 -10.80 0.48
N GLU A 65 -7.52 -11.10 1.77
CA GLU A 65 -8.22 -10.36 2.84
C GLU A 65 -7.67 -8.94 2.99
N VAL A 66 -6.35 -8.77 2.93
CA VAL A 66 -5.72 -7.44 2.95
C VAL A 66 -6.07 -6.67 1.66
N ARG A 67 -6.13 -7.31 0.50
CA ARG A 67 -6.53 -6.68 -0.77
C ARG A 67 -8.02 -6.36 -0.85
N SER A 68 -8.88 -7.09 -0.16
CA SER A 68 -10.31 -6.76 -0.05
C SER A 68 -10.57 -5.67 1.00
N MET A 69 -9.75 -5.57 2.06
CA MET A 69 -9.72 -4.40 2.95
C MET A 69 -9.17 -3.16 2.24
N ILE A 70 -8.17 -3.30 1.37
CA ILE A 70 -7.67 -2.21 0.52
C ILE A 70 -8.64 -1.99 -0.66
N THR A 71 -9.83 -1.49 -0.34
CA THR A 71 -10.78 -0.92 -1.30
C THR A 71 -10.12 0.24 -2.07
N PRO A 72 -10.53 0.55 -3.31
CA PRO A 72 -10.05 1.71 -4.05
C PRO A 72 -10.11 3.00 -3.21
N GLU A 73 -11.10 3.11 -2.33
CA GLU A 73 -11.30 4.21 -1.39
C GLU A 73 -10.13 4.36 -0.39
N ILE A 74 -9.68 3.26 0.24
CA ILE A 74 -8.55 3.30 1.17
C ILE A 74 -7.26 3.67 0.43
N LYS A 75 -7.05 3.19 -0.81
CA LYS A 75 -5.89 3.60 -1.62
C LYS A 75 -5.88 5.10 -1.90
N ILE A 76 -7.04 5.67 -2.23
CA ILE A 76 -7.21 7.10 -2.48
C ILE A 76 -6.93 7.90 -1.21
N ALA A 77 -7.50 7.49 -0.07
CA ALA A 77 -7.27 8.13 1.22
C ALA A 77 -5.79 8.08 1.63
N LEU A 78 -5.13 6.93 1.51
CA LEU A 78 -3.70 6.77 1.80
C LEU A 78 -2.83 7.62 0.87
N LYS A 79 -3.19 7.75 -0.41
CA LYS A 79 -2.48 8.60 -1.37
C LYS A 79 -2.61 10.08 -0.99
N LYS A 80 -3.79 10.54 -0.57
CA LYS A 80 -4.00 11.90 -0.06
C LYS A 80 -3.14 12.17 1.17
N VAL A 81 -3.17 11.28 2.17
CA VAL A 81 -2.34 11.40 3.40
C VAL A 81 -0.85 11.45 3.06
N ARG A 82 -0.39 10.60 2.13
CA ARG A 82 1.01 10.59 1.68
C ARG A 82 1.42 11.91 1.04
N GLN A 83 0.59 12.48 0.17
CA GLN A 83 0.87 13.77 -0.48
C GLN A 83 0.97 14.92 0.54
N ILE A 84 0.09 14.92 1.55
CA ILE A 84 0.12 15.92 2.63
C ILE A 84 1.42 15.77 3.44
N ARG A 85 1.79 14.55 3.84
CA ARG A 85 3.03 14.28 4.56
C ARG A 85 4.26 14.73 3.76
N ASP A 86 4.35 14.34 2.50
CA ASP A 86 5.50 14.67 1.65
C ASP A 86 5.62 16.18 1.43
N PHE A 87 4.48 16.90 1.37
CA PHE A 87 4.46 18.37 1.37
C PHE A 87 5.04 18.96 2.66
N TYR A 88 4.62 18.48 3.84
CA TYR A 88 5.16 18.96 5.11
C TYR A 88 6.66 18.71 5.25
N ILE A 89 7.16 17.55 4.80
CA ILE A 89 8.60 17.26 4.80
C ILE A 89 9.35 18.30 3.94
N GLN A 90 8.86 18.59 2.74
CA GLN A 90 9.47 19.59 1.85
C GLN A 90 9.40 21.01 2.42
N LEU A 91 8.29 21.36 3.08
CA LEU A 91 8.12 22.64 3.75
C LEU A 91 9.07 22.81 4.93
N SER A 92 9.21 21.77 5.76
CA SER A 92 10.15 21.77 6.88
C SER A 92 11.61 21.92 6.42
N ILE A 93 12.01 21.15 5.40
CA ILE A 93 13.36 21.25 4.81
C ILE A 93 13.60 22.68 4.28
N TYR A 94 12.60 23.27 3.61
CA TYR A 94 12.69 24.65 3.15
C TYR A 94 12.93 25.63 4.29
N PHE A 95 12.17 25.55 5.38
CA PHE A 95 12.38 26.46 6.52
C PHE A 95 13.75 26.27 7.18
N VAL A 96 14.17 25.02 7.40
CA VAL A 96 15.47 24.72 8.03
C VAL A 96 16.63 25.25 7.18
N ILE A 97 16.60 25.01 5.86
CA ILE A 97 17.65 25.47 4.95
C ILE A 97 17.65 27.00 4.83
N ASN A 98 16.48 27.63 4.67
CA ASN A 98 16.42 29.10 4.56
C ASN A 98 16.82 29.79 5.86
N LEU A 99 16.49 29.23 7.03
CA LEU A 99 16.96 29.74 8.32
C LEU A 99 18.49 29.67 8.41
N LEU A 100 19.09 28.53 8.02
CA LEU A 100 20.54 28.39 8.00
C LEU A 100 21.19 29.39 7.03
N LEU A 101 20.66 29.52 5.81
CA LEU A 101 21.15 30.47 4.80
C LEU A 101 21.03 31.91 5.28
N PHE A 102 19.93 32.26 5.95
CA PHE A 102 19.73 33.58 6.55
C PHE A 102 20.80 33.90 7.60
N LEU A 103 21.09 32.95 8.50
CA LEU A 103 22.17 33.11 9.49
C LEU A 103 23.55 33.26 8.81
N ILE A 104 23.82 32.49 7.75
CA ILE A 104 25.06 32.61 6.97
C ILE A 104 25.16 33.99 6.31
N ASN A 105 24.06 34.50 5.75
CA ASN A 105 24.02 35.81 5.10
C ASN A 105 24.34 36.94 6.08
N LEU A 106 23.79 36.89 7.30
CA LEU A 106 24.10 37.86 8.35
C LEU A 106 25.59 37.88 8.74
N ILE A 107 26.27 36.73 8.65
CA ILE A 107 27.69 36.61 9.05
C ILE A 107 28.62 36.99 7.90
N MET A 108 28.36 36.51 6.68
CA MET A 108 29.26 36.68 5.54
C MET A 108 29.07 38.01 4.80
N THR A 109 27.82 38.40 4.58
CA THR A 109 27.47 39.51 3.69
C THR A 109 26.21 40.23 4.18
N PRO A 110 26.26 40.92 5.34
CA PRO A 110 25.08 41.57 5.92
C PRO A 110 24.51 42.70 5.03
N ASP A 111 25.36 43.31 4.20
CA ASP A 111 24.97 44.39 3.30
C ASP A 111 24.24 43.90 2.03
N TYR A 112 24.25 42.58 1.76
CA TYR A 112 23.62 42.02 0.57
C TYR A 112 22.78 40.76 0.86
N TRP A 113 21.45 40.94 0.75
CA TRP A 113 20.45 39.94 1.14
C TRP A 113 20.15 38.92 0.03
N TRP A 114 21.17 38.26 -0.49
CA TRP A 114 21.03 37.25 -1.54
C TRP A 114 20.07 36.10 -1.19
N VAL A 115 19.85 35.85 0.11
CA VAL A 115 18.93 34.83 0.61
C VAL A 115 17.50 35.07 0.14
N ILE A 116 17.09 36.33 -0.08
CA ILE A 116 15.76 36.66 -0.60
C ILE A 116 15.50 35.97 -1.94
N TRP A 117 16.49 35.93 -2.83
CA TRP A 117 16.35 35.28 -4.14
C TRP A 117 16.16 33.77 -4.01
N VAL A 118 16.82 33.13 -3.04
CA VAL A 118 16.67 31.69 -2.76
C VAL A 118 15.30 31.39 -2.14
N VAL A 119 14.89 32.19 -1.15
CA VAL A 119 13.58 32.10 -0.49
C VAL A 119 12.46 32.21 -1.52
N ILE A 120 12.50 33.22 -2.40
CA ILE A 120 11.48 33.46 -3.41
C ILE A 120 11.50 32.36 -4.48
N GLY A 121 12.68 32.02 -5.02
CA GLY A 121 12.81 31.02 -6.09
C GLY A 121 12.29 29.64 -5.66
N TRP A 122 12.68 29.16 -4.48
CA TRP A 122 12.19 27.89 -3.95
C TRP A 122 10.76 27.99 -3.38
N GLY A 123 10.39 29.14 -2.82
CA GLY A 123 9.07 29.38 -2.24
C GLY A 123 7.95 29.26 -3.26
N ILE A 124 8.16 29.73 -4.50
CA ILE A 124 7.19 29.60 -5.60
C ILE A 124 6.86 28.13 -5.87
N GLY A 125 7.86 27.24 -5.90
CA GLY A 125 7.64 25.81 -6.14
C GLY A 125 6.83 25.13 -5.03
N ILE A 126 7.00 25.56 -3.78
CA ILE A 126 6.21 25.07 -2.64
C ILE A 126 4.79 25.61 -2.69
N LEU A 127 4.61 26.89 -3.05
CA LEU A 127 3.29 27.49 -3.24
C LEU A 127 2.49 26.78 -4.33
N ILE A 128 3.11 26.44 -5.47
CA ILE A 128 2.46 25.66 -6.52
C ILE A 128 2.02 24.28 -6.00
N LYS A 129 2.87 23.59 -5.24
CA LYS A 129 2.51 22.29 -4.62
C LYS A 129 1.36 22.42 -3.63
N ALA A 130 1.36 23.46 -2.80
CA ALA A 130 0.28 23.74 -1.86
C ALA A 130 -1.05 23.99 -2.61
N PHE A 131 -1.00 24.83 -3.65
CA PHE A 131 -2.16 25.11 -4.50
C PHE A 131 -2.73 23.83 -5.13
N ARG A 132 -1.86 22.94 -5.62
CA ARG A 132 -2.29 21.66 -6.21
C ARG A 132 -2.96 20.72 -5.22
N ILE A 133 -2.47 20.66 -3.97
CA ILE A 133 -2.99 19.73 -2.95
C ILE A 133 -4.29 20.26 -2.32
N TRP A 134 -4.41 21.57 -2.14
CA TRP A 134 -5.51 22.15 -1.37
C TRP A 134 -6.54 22.88 -2.23
N VAL A 135 -6.13 23.58 -3.30
CA VAL A 135 -7.05 24.42 -4.09
C VAL A 135 -7.68 23.66 -5.24
N ILE A 136 -6.92 22.82 -5.95
CA ILE A 136 -7.49 22.03 -7.07
C ILE A 136 -8.62 21.10 -6.61
N PRO A 137 -8.52 20.37 -5.48
CA PRO A 137 -9.62 19.50 -5.03
C PRO A 137 -10.87 20.26 -4.56
N ILE A 138 -10.74 21.56 -4.25
CA ILE A 138 -11.88 22.42 -3.91
C ILE A 138 -12.60 22.90 -5.19
N TRP A 139 -11.87 23.05 -6.29
CA TRP A 139 -12.38 23.57 -7.58
C TRP A 139 -12.78 22.50 -8.59
N LEU A 140 -12.07 21.36 -8.62
CA LEU A 140 -12.42 20.16 -9.38
C LEU A 140 -13.13 19.20 -8.43
N ASP A 141 -14.44 19.36 -8.30
CA ASP A 141 -15.26 18.50 -7.45
C ASP A 141 -15.29 17.06 -8.01
N ASP A 142 -15.12 16.07 -7.12
CA ASP A 142 -15.13 14.63 -7.43
C ASP A 142 -16.45 14.23 -8.14
N GLU A 143 -17.54 14.98 -7.93
CA GLU A 143 -18.81 14.78 -8.65
C GLU A 143 -18.72 15.02 -10.16
N TRP A 144 -17.95 16.02 -10.62
CA TRP A 144 -17.83 16.31 -12.05
C TRP A 144 -17.09 15.18 -12.76
N GLU A 145 -16.04 14.63 -12.13
CA GLU A 145 -15.30 13.48 -12.66
C GLU A 145 -16.19 12.24 -12.72
N ARG A 146 -16.94 11.96 -11.64
CA ARG A 146 -17.90 10.84 -11.59
C ARG A 146 -18.98 10.95 -12.65
N LYS A 147 -19.60 12.13 -12.80
CA LYS A 147 -20.62 12.40 -13.84
C LYS A 147 -20.08 12.18 -15.24
N LYS A 148 -18.81 12.51 -15.51
CA LYS A 148 -18.17 12.26 -16.81
C LYS A 148 -17.82 10.79 -17.07
N VAL A 149 -17.40 10.07 -16.03
CA VAL A 149 -17.12 8.63 -16.12
C VAL A 149 -18.41 7.84 -16.37
N GLU A 150 -19.50 8.16 -15.68
CA GLU A 150 -20.82 7.56 -15.91
C GLU A 150 -21.34 7.85 -17.32
N GLN A 151 -21.18 9.08 -17.82
CA GLN A 151 -21.55 9.44 -19.19
C GLN A 151 -20.74 8.66 -20.25
N GLN A 152 -19.48 8.32 -19.98
CA GLN A 152 -18.66 7.50 -20.88
C GLN A 152 -19.04 6.02 -20.85
N LEU A 153 -19.35 5.47 -19.66
CA LEU A 153 -19.79 4.09 -19.51
C LEU A 153 -21.16 3.86 -20.17
N ASN A 154 -22.10 4.80 -19.98
CA ASN A 154 -23.45 4.71 -20.54
C ASN A 154 -23.50 4.96 -22.06
N LYS A 155 -22.42 5.50 -22.66
CA LYS A 155 -22.27 5.59 -24.13
C LYS A 155 -21.68 4.33 -24.77
N ARG A 156 -21.15 3.40 -23.96
CA ARG A 156 -20.52 2.16 -24.44
C ARG A 156 -21.35 0.89 -24.19
N LEU A 157 -22.47 1.01 -23.49
CA LEU A 157 -23.50 -0.02 -23.31
C LEU A 157 -24.66 0.24 -24.28
#